data_AF-A0A0C9R049-F1
#
_entry.id   AF-A0A0C9R049-F1
#
_cell.length_a   1.000
_cell.length_b   1.000
_cell.length_c   1.000
_cell.angle_alpha   90.00
_cell.angle_beta   90.00
_cell.angle_gamma   90.00
#
_symmetry.space_group_name_H-M   'P 1'
#
loop_
_entity.id
_entity.type
_entity.pdbx_description
1 polymer ?
#
loop_
_entity_poly.entity_id
_entity_poly.type
_entity_poly.pdbx_seq_one_letter_code
_entity_poly.pdbx_strand_id
1 'polypeptide(L)'
;MATGVLVSYPSPALHESRSAVFKKDLCIRHSKSDPVLVTLSHNSLARCSDLQENIWDSIEDLAQMPMQGADAVTLEGLKSHYNSCFTCGVSWCEDHASLDCAECGGYALHRPCLHCNGSCDGIWSRDLAASHKLRRAQWLGECKKAAPRDATPKSKDS
;
A
#
# COMPACT_ATOMS: atom_id res chain seq x y z
N MET A 1 38.38 14.07 45.22
CA MET A 1 38.18 12.61 45.37
C MET A 1 37.05 12.24 44.42
N ALA A 2 37.36 11.56 43.31
CA ALA A 2 36.41 11.26 42.25
C ALA A 2 35.82 9.86 42.45
N THR A 3 34.52 9.77 42.66
CA THR A 3 33.80 8.51 42.85
C THR A 3 33.24 8.06 41.49
N GLY A 4 33.85 7.05 40.89
CA GLY A 4 33.39 6.45 39.63
C GLY A 4 32.20 5.51 39.86
N VAL A 5 31.15 5.66 39.06
CA VAL A 5 30.02 4.73 38.99
C VAL A 5 30.28 3.76 37.84
N LEU A 6 30.41 2.46 38.14
CA LEU A 6 30.51 1.40 37.14
C LEU A 6 29.11 1.06 36.62
N VAL A 7 28.84 1.37 35.35
CA VAL A 7 27.65 0.93 34.63
C VAL A 7 28.00 -0.36 33.90
N SER A 8 27.41 -1.48 34.32
CA SER A 8 27.52 -2.77 33.63
C SER A 8 26.44 -2.87 32.54
N TYR A 9 26.84 -3.01 31.28
CA TYR A 9 25.94 -3.31 30.16
C TYR A 9 25.84 -4.83 29.94
N PRO A 10 24.64 -5.39 29.69
CA PRO A 10 24.51 -6.79 29.29
C PRO A 10 25.04 -7.02 27.86
N SER A 11 25.79 -8.13 27.72
CA SER A 11 26.47 -8.59 26.51
C SER A 11 25.51 -8.87 25.33
N PRO A 12 25.86 -8.54 24.07
CA PRO A 12 25.08 -8.96 22.91
C PRO A 12 25.21 -10.48 22.70
N ALA A 13 24.08 -11.14 22.53
CA ALA A 13 24.01 -12.57 22.26
C ALA A 13 24.55 -12.92 20.86
N LEU A 14 25.24 -14.05 20.79
CA LEU A 14 25.85 -14.66 19.61
C LEU A 14 24.83 -14.90 18.49
N HIS A 15 25.20 -14.47 17.28
CA HIS A 15 24.51 -14.75 16.03
C HIS A 15 24.78 -16.21 15.63
N GLU A 16 23.76 -17.08 15.73
CA GLU A 16 23.85 -18.46 15.23
C GLU A 16 23.44 -18.50 13.75
N SER A 17 24.44 -18.71 12.91
CA SER A 17 24.31 -19.02 11.49
C SER A 17 23.75 -20.44 11.31
N ARG A 18 22.59 -20.58 10.67
CA ARG A 18 22.11 -21.90 10.20
C ARG A 18 21.95 -21.93 8.68
N SER A 19 22.63 -22.92 8.10
CA SER A 19 22.76 -23.19 6.67
C SER A 19 21.45 -23.55 5.98
N ALA A 20 21.38 -23.16 4.71
CA ALA A 20 20.30 -23.41 3.77
C ALA A 20 20.01 -24.91 3.58
N VAL A 21 18.73 -25.26 3.61
CA VAL A 21 18.20 -26.47 2.98
C VAL A 21 17.19 -26.03 1.93
N PHE A 22 17.62 -26.08 0.67
CA PHE A 22 16.80 -25.83 -0.50
C PHE A 22 15.91 -27.05 -0.73
N LYS A 23 14.63 -26.97 -0.34
CA LYS A 23 13.60 -27.92 -0.75
C LYS A 23 12.88 -27.37 -1.97
N LYS A 24 13.02 -28.10 -3.07
CA LYS A 24 12.45 -27.83 -4.37
C LYS A 24 11.14 -28.60 -4.44
N ASP A 25 10.03 -27.91 -4.27
CA ASP A 25 8.70 -28.44 -4.54
C ASP A 25 7.98 -27.57 -5.58
N LEU A 26 7.18 -28.28 -6.35
CA LEU A 26 6.81 -28.06 -7.73
C LEU A 26 5.72 -27.00 -7.89
N CYS A 27 5.75 -26.33 -9.05
CA CYS A 27 4.91 -25.21 -9.46
C CYS A 27 3.40 -25.42 -9.25
N ILE A 28 2.77 -24.46 -8.58
CA ILE A 28 1.41 -24.02 -8.93
C ILE A 28 1.54 -22.55 -9.30
N ARG A 29 1.35 -22.23 -10.58
CA ARG A 29 1.22 -20.83 -11.01
C ARG A 29 -0.08 -20.30 -10.42
N HIS A 30 0.01 -19.68 -9.25
CA HIS A 30 -1.08 -18.86 -8.74
C HIS A 30 -1.23 -17.67 -9.68
N SER A 31 -2.40 -17.61 -10.31
CA SER A 31 -2.87 -16.50 -11.12
C SER A 31 -2.63 -15.20 -10.36
N LYS A 32 -2.03 -14.20 -11.02
CA LYS A 32 -1.92 -12.83 -10.49
C LYS A 32 -3.34 -12.30 -10.29
N SER A 33 -3.90 -12.51 -9.10
CA SER A 33 -5.08 -11.76 -8.68
C SER A 33 -4.64 -10.34 -8.39
N ASP A 34 -5.35 -9.41 -9.02
CA ASP A 34 -5.20 -7.97 -8.87
C ASP A 34 -5.30 -7.61 -7.37
N PRO A 35 -4.35 -6.85 -6.79
CA PRO A 35 -4.38 -6.50 -5.36
C PRO A 35 -5.63 -5.71 -4.95
N VAL A 36 -6.36 -5.15 -5.92
CA VAL A 36 -7.64 -4.46 -5.72
C VAL A 36 -8.75 -5.42 -5.27
N LEU A 37 -8.74 -6.67 -5.74
CA LEU A 37 -9.80 -7.63 -5.42
C LEU A 37 -9.63 -8.27 -4.03
N VAL A 38 -8.39 -8.35 -3.53
CA VAL A 38 -8.11 -8.91 -2.19
C VAL A 38 -8.55 -7.95 -1.08
N THR A 39 -8.45 -6.64 -1.26
CA THR A 39 -8.88 -5.66 -0.24
C THR A 39 -10.40 -5.56 -0.11
N LEU A 40 -11.16 -5.83 -1.19
CA LEU A 40 -12.62 -5.95 -1.14
C LEU A 40 -13.10 -7.20 -0.38
N SER A 41 -12.25 -8.24 -0.29
CA SER A 41 -12.56 -9.49 0.41
C SER A 41 -12.51 -9.39 1.94
N HIS A 42 -11.83 -8.38 2.51
CA HIS A 42 -11.67 -8.29 3.95
C HIS A 42 -12.92 -7.75 4.68
N ASN A 43 -13.95 -7.31 3.96
CA ASN A 43 -15.23 -6.89 4.52
C ASN A 43 -16.40 -7.85 4.23
N SER A 44 -16.14 -9.00 3.60
CA SER A 44 -17.16 -9.99 3.25
C SER A 44 -16.73 -11.41 3.62
N LEU A 45 -16.61 -11.70 4.92
CA LEU A 45 -16.78 -13.08 5.42
C LEU A 45 -18.28 -13.46 5.39
N ALA A 46 -18.91 -13.35 4.22
CA ALA A 46 -20.11 -14.08 3.94
C ALA A 46 -19.66 -15.45 3.44
N ARG A 47 -19.89 -16.46 4.27
CA ARG A 47 -19.61 -17.86 3.99
C ARG A 47 -20.02 -18.20 2.56
N CYS A 48 -19.12 -18.85 1.82
CA CYS A 48 -19.49 -19.64 0.67
C CYS A 48 -20.51 -20.67 1.15
N SER A 49 -21.79 -20.43 0.87
CA SER A 49 -22.80 -21.48 0.94
C SER A 49 -22.60 -22.35 -0.28
N ASP A 50 -21.70 -23.33 -0.14
CA ASP A 50 -21.75 -24.54 -0.93
C ASP A 50 -23.13 -25.17 -0.75
N LEU A 51 -23.94 -25.10 -1.82
CA LEU A 51 -24.95 -26.08 -2.27
C LEU A 51 -26.13 -25.35 -2.91
N GLN A 52 -26.09 -25.12 -4.23
CA GLN A 52 -27.32 -25.15 -5.04
C GLN A 52 -26.93 -25.32 -6.51
N GLU A 53 -26.79 -26.59 -6.92
CA GLU A 53 -27.05 -27.03 -8.29
C GLU A 53 -28.46 -26.58 -8.64
N ASN A 54 -28.61 -25.43 -9.29
CA ASN A 54 -29.82 -25.11 -10.02
C ASN A 54 -29.39 -24.53 -11.37
N ILE A 55 -30.06 -25.02 -12.39
CA ILE A 55 -29.81 -24.77 -13.80
C ILE A 55 -30.65 -23.55 -14.19
N TRP A 56 -30.01 -22.48 -14.65
CA TRP A 56 -30.68 -21.20 -14.98
C TRP A 56 -31.32 -21.31 -16.37
N ASP A 57 -32.62 -21.59 -16.42
CA ASP A 57 -33.35 -21.85 -17.67
C ASP A 57 -34.11 -20.62 -18.24
N SER A 58 -33.97 -19.40 -17.69
CA SER A 58 -34.47 -18.18 -18.35
C SER A 58 -33.99 -16.83 -17.78
N ILE A 59 -33.86 -15.84 -18.66
CA ILE A 59 -33.48 -14.43 -18.37
C ILE A 59 -34.52 -13.72 -17.48
N GLU A 60 -35.78 -14.15 -17.54
CA GLU A 60 -36.90 -13.57 -16.75
C GLU A 60 -36.71 -13.76 -15.24
N ASP A 61 -36.08 -14.87 -14.81
CA ASP A 61 -35.86 -15.22 -13.40
C ASP A 61 -34.77 -14.34 -12.74
N LEU A 62 -33.92 -13.71 -13.56
CA LEU A 62 -32.90 -12.76 -13.09
C LEU A 62 -33.52 -11.43 -12.63
N ALA A 63 -34.69 -11.05 -13.17
CA ALA A 63 -35.37 -9.81 -12.84
C ALA A 63 -36.24 -9.92 -11.57
N GLN A 64 -36.53 -11.14 -11.13
CA GLN A 64 -37.36 -11.42 -9.95
C GLN A 64 -36.54 -11.77 -8.70
N MET A 65 -35.22 -11.91 -8.81
CA MET A 65 -34.35 -11.93 -7.65
C MET A 65 -34.37 -10.56 -6.98
N PRO A 66 -34.79 -10.45 -5.70
CA PRO A 66 -34.61 -9.22 -5.00
C PRO A 66 -33.09 -9.03 -4.91
N MET A 67 -32.58 -7.90 -5.42
CA MET A 67 -31.19 -7.46 -5.26
C MET A 67 -30.94 -7.19 -3.77
N GLN A 68 -31.03 -8.22 -2.94
CA GLN A 68 -30.78 -8.17 -1.51
C GLN A 68 -29.29 -8.36 -1.32
N GLY A 69 -28.60 -7.23 -1.15
CA GLY A 69 -27.28 -7.21 -0.55
C GLY A 69 -26.10 -7.15 -1.52
N ALA A 70 -26.32 -6.84 -2.80
CA ALA A 70 -25.22 -6.27 -3.59
C ALA A 70 -25.05 -4.82 -3.12
N ASP A 71 -24.16 -4.61 -2.13
CA ASP A 71 -23.63 -3.29 -1.82
C ASP A 71 -22.98 -2.76 -3.10
N ALA A 72 -23.77 -2.03 -3.88
CA ALA A 72 -23.38 -1.58 -5.20
C ALA A 72 -22.25 -0.56 -5.00
N VAL A 73 -21.02 -0.99 -5.26
CA VAL A 73 -19.84 -0.13 -5.15
C VAL A 73 -20.05 1.08 -6.05
N THR A 74 -20.31 2.23 -5.45
CA THR A 74 -20.41 3.48 -6.19
C THR A 74 -19.03 3.95 -6.61
N LEU A 75 -18.97 4.77 -7.66
CA LEU A 75 -17.70 5.37 -8.08
C LEU A 75 -17.09 6.22 -6.96
N GLU A 76 -17.90 6.92 -6.17
CA GLU A 76 -17.44 7.66 -5.00
C GLU A 76 -16.87 6.73 -3.92
N GLY A 77 -17.51 5.58 -3.68
CA GLY A 77 -17.02 4.57 -2.74
C GLY A 77 -15.65 4.02 -3.15
N LEU A 78 -15.48 3.71 -4.44
CA LEU A 78 -14.20 3.24 -4.96
C LEU A 78 -13.09 4.30 -4.84
N LYS A 79 -13.40 5.56 -5.17
CA LYS A 79 -12.45 6.67 -4.99
C LYS A 79 -12.05 6.83 -3.53
N SER A 80 -13.00 6.75 -2.61
CA SER A 80 -12.73 6.89 -1.17
C SER A 80 -11.82 5.77 -0.66
N HIS A 81 -12.09 4.53 -1.09
CA HIS A 81 -11.24 3.38 -0.79
C HIS A 81 -9.81 3.57 -1.34
N TYR A 82 -9.69 4.06 -2.57
CA TYR A 82 -8.38 4.32 -3.19
C TYR A 82 -7.63 5.51 -2.57
N ASN A 83 -8.32 6.38 -1.83
CA ASN A 83 -7.69 7.45 -1.04
C ASN A 83 -7.39 7.02 0.40
N SER A 84 -7.52 5.73 0.72
CA SER A 84 -7.25 5.18 2.05
C SER A 84 -6.02 4.30 2.04
N CYS A 85 -5.26 4.27 3.13
CA CYS A 85 -4.08 3.41 3.24
C CYS A 85 -4.48 1.92 3.23
N PHE A 86 -3.92 1.13 2.33
CA PHE A 86 -4.25 -0.30 2.26
C PHE A 86 -3.63 -1.14 3.39
N THR A 87 -2.69 -0.56 4.16
CA THR A 87 -2.01 -1.25 5.26
C THR A 87 -2.66 -0.96 6.61
N CYS A 88 -3.11 0.27 6.87
CA CYS A 88 -3.69 0.65 8.17
C CYS A 88 -5.10 1.22 8.11
N GLY A 89 -5.69 1.38 6.92
CA GLY A 89 -7.09 1.76 6.73
C GLY A 89 -7.41 3.25 6.94
N VAL A 90 -6.45 4.08 7.35
CA VAL A 90 -6.69 5.53 7.52
C VAL A 90 -6.98 6.21 6.18
N SER A 91 -7.87 7.19 6.21
CA SER A 91 -8.28 7.97 5.04
C SER A 91 -7.31 9.14 4.80
N TRP A 92 -6.55 9.10 3.70
CA TRP A 92 -5.65 10.21 3.36
C TRP A 92 -6.40 11.44 2.85
N CYS A 93 -7.59 11.28 2.27
CA CYS A 93 -8.40 12.44 1.83
C CYS A 93 -9.01 13.23 3.00
N GLU A 94 -9.09 12.61 4.19
CA GLU A 94 -9.47 13.27 5.44
C GLU A 94 -8.24 13.77 6.23
N ASP A 95 -7.08 13.88 5.56
CA ASP A 95 -5.80 14.27 6.17
C ASP A 95 -5.32 13.37 7.32
N HIS A 96 -5.82 12.13 7.41
CA HIS A 96 -5.35 11.15 8.39
C HIS A 96 -4.12 10.39 7.87
N ALA A 97 -3.15 10.14 8.77
CA ALA A 97 -1.98 9.32 8.48
C ALA A 97 -1.48 8.63 9.76
N SER A 98 -0.99 7.40 9.62
CA SER A 98 -0.29 6.71 10.72
C SER A 98 1.22 6.96 10.62
N LEU A 99 1.85 7.30 11.75
CA LEU A 99 3.30 7.52 11.84
C LEU A 99 4.08 6.20 11.75
N ASP A 100 3.50 5.11 12.24
CA ASP A 100 4.13 3.78 12.29
C ASP A 100 3.84 2.93 11.05
N CYS A 101 3.12 3.49 10.07
CA CYS A 101 2.80 2.80 8.83
C CYS A 101 3.72 3.25 7.68
N ALA A 102 4.47 2.31 7.11
CA ALA A 102 5.39 2.58 6.00
C ALA A 102 4.67 3.13 4.75
N GLU A 103 3.44 2.68 4.48
CA GLU A 103 2.62 3.16 3.37
C GLU A 103 2.11 4.59 3.60
N CYS A 104 1.83 4.98 4.85
CA CYS A 104 1.50 6.36 5.18
C CYS A 104 2.74 7.27 5.13
N GLY A 105 3.86 6.83 5.71
CA GLY A 105 5.09 7.61 5.76
C GLY A 105 4.94 8.95 6.49
N GLY A 106 3.99 9.03 7.44
CA GLY A 106 3.76 10.17 8.32
C GLY A 106 3.02 11.38 7.75
N TYR A 107 2.52 11.30 6.51
CA TYR A 107 1.75 12.37 5.88
C TYR A 107 0.51 11.79 5.20
N ALA A 108 -0.49 12.61 4.89
CA ALA A 108 -1.68 12.22 4.14
C ALA A 108 -1.46 12.38 2.63
N LEU A 109 -2.31 13.10 1.90
CA LEU A 109 -2.15 13.31 0.45
C LEU A 109 -1.00 14.27 0.08
N HIS A 110 -0.66 15.19 0.97
CA HIS A 110 0.31 16.24 0.71
C HIS A 110 1.37 16.30 1.79
N ARG A 111 2.58 16.71 1.41
CA ARG A 111 3.66 16.99 2.36
C ARG A 111 4.59 18.10 1.89
N PRO A 112 5.37 18.68 2.81
CA PRO A 112 6.44 19.60 2.44
C PRO A 112 7.54 18.90 1.62
N CYS A 113 8.26 19.70 0.84
CA CYS A 113 9.33 19.23 -0.04
C CYS A 113 10.31 18.27 0.63
N LEU A 114 10.46 17.08 0.03
CA LEU A 114 11.36 16.02 0.51
C LEU A 114 12.85 16.39 0.41
N HIS A 115 13.23 17.19 -0.58
CA HIS A 115 14.65 17.51 -0.81
C HIS A 115 15.20 18.58 0.15
N CYS A 116 14.37 19.54 0.56
CA CYS A 116 14.81 20.66 1.41
C CYS A 116 13.97 20.78 2.68
N ASN A 117 13.29 19.70 3.05
CA ASN A 117 12.41 19.57 4.21
C ASN A 117 11.41 20.73 4.37
N GLY A 118 10.78 21.14 3.27
CA GLY A 118 9.78 22.21 3.24
C GLY A 118 10.30 23.63 3.13
N SER A 119 11.62 23.89 3.20
CA SER A 119 12.15 25.26 3.20
C SER A 119 11.93 26.07 1.90
N CYS A 120 11.43 25.44 0.83
CA CYS A 120 11.13 26.08 -0.45
C CYS A 120 9.64 26.29 -0.71
N ASP A 121 8.77 26.01 0.27
CA ASP A 121 7.31 26.03 0.12
C ASP A 121 6.82 25.20 -1.07
N GLY A 122 7.58 24.17 -1.44
CA GLY A 122 7.19 23.17 -2.43
C GLY A 122 6.32 22.12 -1.76
N ILE A 123 5.16 21.85 -2.33
CA ILE A 123 4.22 20.82 -1.88
C ILE A 123 4.40 19.61 -2.79
N TRP A 124 4.51 18.43 -2.18
CA TRP A 124 4.60 17.15 -2.87
C TRP A 124 3.31 16.39 -2.65
N SER A 125 2.75 15.86 -3.74
CA SER A 125 1.52 15.09 -3.74
C SER A 125 1.85 13.60 -3.74
N ARG A 126 1.04 12.82 -3.01
CA ARG A 126 1.19 11.37 -2.92
C ARG A 126 0.90 10.72 -4.28
N ASP A 127 1.77 9.81 -4.70
CA ASP A 127 1.46 8.87 -5.78
C ASP A 127 0.67 7.70 -5.18
N LEU A 128 -0.66 7.71 -5.31
CA LEU A 128 -1.52 6.66 -4.77
C LEU A 128 -1.18 5.29 -5.37
N ALA A 129 -0.99 5.24 -6.69
CA ALA A 129 -0.73 3.99 -7.40
C ALA A 129 0.58 3.37 -6.93
N ALA A 130 1.66 4.16 -6.89
CA ALA A 130 2.96 3.70 -6.46
C ALA A 130 2.98 3.40 -4.95
N SER A 131 2.28 4.19 -4.13
CA SER A 131 2.19 3.96 -2.68
C SER A 131 1.53 2.63 -2.34
N HIS A 132 0.39 2.33 -2.97
CA HIS A 132 -0.29 1.04 -2.80
C HIS A 132 0.53 -0.12 -3.35
N LYS A 133 1.10 0.03 -4.56
CA LYS A 133 1.88 -1.01 -5.22
C LYS A 133 3.12 -1.41 -4.41
N LEU A 134 3.81 -0.43 -3.81
CA LEU A 134 5.04 -0.66 -3.06
C LEU A 134 4.82 -0.82 -1.55
N ARG A 135 3.58 -0.64 -1.07
CA ARG A 135 3.24 -0.60 0.37
C ARG A 135 4.14 0.35 1.16
N ARG A 136 4.52 1.46 0.53
CA ARG A 136 5.44 2.46 1.06
C ARG A 136 5.11 3.82 0.46
N ALA A 137 5.13 4.88 1.26
CA ALA A 137 4.82 6.22 0.80
C ALA A 137 5.68 6.64 -0.42
N GLN A 138 5.02 6.97 -1.52
CA GLN A 138 5.61 7.50 -2.75
C GLN A 138 5.06 8.89 -3.03
N TRP A 139 5.93 9.76 -3.57
CA TRP A 139 5.63 11.19 -3.69
C TRP A 139 6.08 11.73 -5.04
N LEU A 140 5.24 12.59 -5.62
CA LEU A 140 5.49 13.34 -6.85
C LEU A 140 5.60 14.82 -6.51
N GLY A 141 6.64 15.45 -7.02
CA GLY A 141 6.88 16.87 -6.82
C GLY A 141 8.32 17.22 -7.14
N GLU A 142 8.59 18.52 -7.16
CA GLU A 142 9.90 19.06 -7.42
C GLU A 142 10.29 20.03 -6.31
N CYS A 143 11.61 20.22 -6.12
CA CYS A 143 12.10 21.20 -5.18
C CYS A 143 12.38 22.52 -5.92
N LYS A 144 11.74 23.61 -5.50
CA LYS A 144 11.97 24.95 -6.10
C LYS A 144 13.39 25.48 -5.89
N LYS A 145 14.16 24.89 -4.99
CA LYS A 145 15.57 25.22 -4.73
C LYS A 145 16.56 24.27 -5.42
N ALA A 146 16.08 23.15 -5.97
CA ALA A 146 16.97 22.29 -6.74
C ALA A 146 17.28 23.00 -8.05
N ALA A 147 18.57 23.22 -8.32
CA ALA A 147 18.99 23.61 -9.66
C ALA A 147 18.45 22.57 -10.66
N PRO A 148 18.02 22.99 -11.87
CA PRO A 148 17.61 22.05 -12.91
C PRO A 148 18.74 21.05 -13.11
N ARG A 149 18.48 19.78 -12.79
CA ARG A 149 19.44 18.71 -13.03
C ARG A 149 19.60 18.61 -14.54
N ASP A 150 20.83 18.84 -15.01
CA ASP A 150 21.27 18.67 -16.39
C ASP A 150 20.50 17.55 -17.10
N ALA A 151 19.73 17.94 -18.12
CA ALA A 151 19.26 17.04 -19.14
C ALA A 151 20.51 16.41 -19.79
N THR A 152 20.79 15.16 -19.43
CA THR A 152 21.87 14.40 -20.06
C THR A 152 21.58 14.35 -21.57
N PRO A 153 22.45 14.89 -22.43
CA PRO A 153 22.20 14.83 -23.87
C PRO A 153 22.24 13.36 -24.29
N LYS A 154 21.11 12.91 -24.82
CA LYS A 154 20.96 11.61 -25.47
C LYS A 154 21.95 11.59 -26.64
N SER A 155 23.08 10.92 -26.45
CA SER A 155 24.08 10.68 -27.49
C SER A 155 23.39 10.01 -28.67
N LYS A 156 23.27 10.75 -29.79
CA LYS A 156 23.03 10.20 -31.11
C LYS A 156 24.31 9.46 -31.50
N ASP A 157 24.26 8.14 -31.46
CA ASP A 157 25.20 7.32 -32.21
C ASP A 157 24.72 7.27 -33.66
N SER A 158 25.68 7.47 -34.57
CA SER A 158 25.49 7.76 -35.99
C SER A 158 25.52 6.51 -36.85
#